data_AF-A0A378WYF2-F1
#
_entry.id   AF-A0A378WYF2-F1
#
_cell.length_a   1.000
_cell.length_b   1.000
_cell.length_c   1.000
_cell.angle_alpha   90.00
_cell.angle_beta   90.00
_cell.angle_gamma   90.00
#
_symmetry.space_group_name_H-M   'P 1'
#
loop_
_entity.id
_entity.type
_entity.pdbx_description
1 polymer ?
#
loop_
_entity_poly.entity_id
_entity_poly.type
_entity_poly.pdbx_seq_one_letter_code
_entity_poly.pdbx_strand_id
1 'polypeptide(L)' 'MRLVVPPRETHVALIGVGNVGVALSLIAELRRAGLTLEAAELMTRAGIHLVCKHCALRAPLAADPAFYLLEEV' A
#
# COMPACT_ATOMS: atom_id res chain seq x y z
N MET A 1 14.41 23.57 -0.18
CA MET A 1 14.12 22.11 -0.17
C MET A 1 15.38 21.36 -0.58
N ARG A 2 15.62 20.16 -0.05
CA ARG A 2 16.79 19.33 -0.39
C ARG A 2 16.33 18.16 -1.28
N LEU A 3 16.96 18.01 -2.44
CA LEU A 3 16.77 16.83 -3.28
C LEU A 3 17.53 15.64 -2.68
N VAL A 4 17.00 14.44 -2.88
CA VAL A 4 17.63 13.18 -2.46
C VAL A 4 17.92 12.32 -3.69
N VAL A 5 18.91 11.44 -3.57
CA VAL A 5 19.21 10.46 -4.62
C VAL A 5 18.14 9.36 -4.53
N PRO A 6 17.45 9.02 -5.63
CA PRO A 6 16.45 7.95 -5.60
C PRO A 6 17.10 6.58 -5.37
N PRO A 7 16.38 5.61 -4.79
CA PRO A 7 16.85 4.25 -4.64
C PRO A 7 17.13 3.60 -6.01
N ARG A 8 18.08 2.66 -6.05
CA ARG A 8 18.46 1.95 -7.30
C ARG A 8 17.38 0.97 -7.77
N GLU A 9 16.60 0.45 -6.83
CA GLU A 9 15.51 -0.50 -7.02
C GLU A 9 14.40 -0.14 -6.04
N THR A 10 13.16 -0.36 -6.45
CA THR A 10 11.96 -0.06 -5.67
C THR A 10 10.98 -1.21 -5.84
N HIS A 11 10.49 -1.75 -4.73
CA HIS A 11 9.46 -2.77 -4.72
C HIS A 11 8.16 -2.19 -4.20
N VAL A 12 7.08 -2.39 -4.97
CA VAL A 12 5.74 -1.97 -4.57
C VAL A 12 4.87 -3.20 -4.33
N ALA A 13 4.24 -3.26 -3.17
CA ALA A 13 3.28 -4.30 -2.82
C ALA A 13 1.91 -3.69 -2.57
N LEU A 14 0.86 -4.28 -3.16
CA LEU A 14 -0.52 -3.98 -2.82
C LEU A 14 -1.14 -5.17 -2.08
N ILE A 15 -1.58 -4.94 -0.85
CA ILE A 15 -1.93 -5.98 0.11
C ILE A 15 -3.37 -5.77 0.58
N GLY A 16 -4.17 -6.83 0.55
CA GLY A 16 -5.49 -6.82 1.15
C GLY A 16 -5.43 -7.11 2.65
N VAL A 17 -5.99 -6.22 3.48
CA VAL A 17 -6.00 -6.37 4.94
C VAL A 17 -7.40 -6.24 5.53
N GLY A 18 -7.66 -6.99 6.61
CA GLY A 18 -8.99 -7.07 7.23
C GLY A 18 -9.34 -5.86 8.11
N ASN A 19 -8.33 -5.21 8.71
CA ASN A 19 -8.51 -4.04 9.56
C ASN A 19 -7.22 -3.21 9.63
N VAL A 20 -7.34 -1.99 10.16
CA VAL A 20 -6.21 -1.03 10.30
C VAL A 20 -5.10 -1.57 11.20
N GLY A 21 -5.43 -2.34 12.25
CA GLY A 21 -4.44 -2.93 13.15
C GLY A 21 -3.46 -3.86 12.42
N VAL A 22 -3.98 -4.71 11.52
CA VAL A 22 -3.15 -5.59 10.68
C VAL A 22 -2.23 -4.77 9.77
N ALA A 23 -2.72 -3.68 9.18
CA ALA A 23 -1.89 -2.80 8.35
C ALA A 23 -0.71 -2.21 9.14
N LEU A 24 -0.98 -1.71 10.35
CA LEU A 24 0.05 -1.16 11.24
C LEU A 24 1.06 -2.22 11.67
N SER A 25 0.62 -3.45 11.91
CA SER A 25 1.52 -4.57 12.21
C SER A 25 2.46 -4.89 11.04
N LEU A 26 1.96 -4.91 9.80
CA LEU A 26 2.79 -5.14 8.60
C LEU A 26 3.88 -4.07 8.45
N ILE A 27 3.51 -2.79 8.56
CA ILE A 27 4.45 -1.66 8.52
C ILE A 27 5.53 -1.81 9.60
N ALA A 28 5.15 -2.23 10.81
CA ALA A 28 6.08 -2.45 11.90
C ALA A 28 7.04 -3.62 11.62
N GLU A 29 6.56 -4.72 11.06
CA GLU A 29 7.40 -5.87 10.69
C GLU A 29 8.39 -5.52 9.57
N LEU A 30 7.98 -4.78 8.53
CA LEU A 30 8.91 -4.34 7.47
C LEU A 30 10.05 -3.51 8.02
N ARG A 31 9.74 -2.56 8.91
CA ARG A 31 10.76 -1.75 9.60
C ARG A 31 11.68 -2.60 10.46
N ARG A 32 11.15 -3.60 11.18
CA ARG A 32 11.98 -4.53 11.98
C ARG A 32 12.84 -5.44 11.12
N ALA A 33 12.41 -5.77 9.90
CA ALA A 33 13.19 -6.51 8.93
C ALA A 33 14.34 -5.68 8.31
N GLY A 34 14.47 -4.40 8.68
CA GLY A 34 15.52 -3.51 8.20
C GLY A 34 15.24 -2.94 6.81
N LEU A 35 14.00 -3.05 6.31
CA LEU A 35 13.58 -2.43 5.06
C LEU A 35 13.32 -0.94 5.29
N THR A 36 13.80 -0.11 4.36
CA THR A 36 13.45 1.30 4.31
C THR A 36 12.08 1.42 3.66
N LEU A 37 11.10 1.93 4.39
CA LEU A 37 9.77 2.17 3.86
C LEU A 37 9.71 3.57 3.26
N GLU A 38 9.66 3.66 1.94
CA GLU A 38 9.55 4.91 1.19
C GLU A 38 8.10 5.41 1.17
N ALA A 39 7.12 4.49 1.12
CA ALA A 39 5.70 4.81 1.19
C ALA A 39 4.88 3.74 1.92
N ALA A 40 3.81 4.19 2.59
CA ALA A 40 2.75 3.32 3.11
C ALA A 40 1.41 4.05 3.06
N GLU A 41 0.53 3.57 2.19
CA GLU A 41 -0.76 4.19 1.86
C GLU A 41 -1.89 3.22 2.20
N LEU A 42 -2.83 3.64 3.06
CA LEU A 42 -4.00 2.85 3.41
C LEU A 42 -5.24 3.40 2.71
N MET A 43 -5.91 2.53 1.97
CA MET A 43 -7.12 2.87 1.22
C MET A 43 -8.27 1.98 1.69
N THR A 44 -9.47 2.56 1.76
CA THR A 44 -10.69 1.80 2.03
C THR A 44 -11.20 1.13 0.76
N ARG A 45 -11.97 0.06 0.93
CA ARG A 45 -12.73 -0.56 -0.16
C ARG A 45 -13.53 0.45 -0.98
N ALA A 46 -14.27 1.33 -0.31
CA ALA A 46 -15.09 2.34 -0.96
C ALA A 46 -14.25 3.31 -1.80
N GLY A 47 -13.08 3.72 -1.30
CA GLY A 47 -12.14 4.56 -2.04
C GLY A 47 -11.62 3.89 -3.31
N ILE A 48 -11.18 2.63 -3.20
CA ILE A 48 -10.75 1.85 -4.37
C ILE A 48 -11.87 1.69 -5.40
N HIS A 49 -13.08 1.33 -4.95
CA HIS A 49 -14.24 1.17 -5.83
C HIS A 49 -14.60 2.47 -6.56
N LEU A 50 -14.53 3.62 -5.87
CA LEU A 50 -14.75 4.93 -6.46
C LEU A 50 -13.75 5.20 -7.60
N VAL A 51 -12.46 5.00 -7.36
CA VAL A 51 -11.41 5.21 -8.36
C VAL A 51 -11.58 4.24 -9.52
N CYS A 52 -11.79 2.95 -9.27
CA CYS A 52 -12.01 1.96 -10.32
C CYS A 52 -13.18 2.33 -11.22
N LYS A 53 -14.31 2.76 -10.63
CA LYS A 53 -15.51 3.15 -11.37
C LYS A 53 -15.28 4.38 -12.24
N HIS A 54 -14.69 5.44 -11.69
CA HIS A 54 -14.59 6.73 -12.39
C HIS A 54 -13.38 6.82 -13.33
N CYS A 55 -12.38 5.95 -13.15
CA CYS A 55 -11.21 5.86 -14.02
C CYS A 55 -11.24 4.66 -14.98
N ALA A 56 -12.36 3.90 -15.02
CA ALA A 56 -12.51 2.69 -15.83
C ALA A 56 -11.39 1.66 -15.61
N LEU A 57 -10.95 1.49 -14.36
CA LEU A 57 -9.90 0.56 -13.98
C LEU A 57 -10.49 -0.77 -13.48
N ARG A 58 -9.71 -1.84 -13.67
CA ARG A 58 -10.01 -3.15 -13.08
C ARG A 58 -9.77 -3.13 -11.57
N ALA A 59 -10.42 -4.07 -10.85
CA ALA A 59 -10.10 -4.32 -9.45
C ALA A 59 -8.63 -4.75 -9.32
N PRO A 60 -7.88 -4.22 -8.34
CA PRO A 60 -6.44 -4.42 -8.29
C PRO A 60 -6.07 -5.79 -7.68
N LEU A 61 -6.97 -6.40 -6.90
CA LEU A 61 -6.83 -7.74 -6.34
C LEU A 61 -8.06 -8.59 -6.73
N ALA A 62 -7.90 -9.91 -6.76
CA ALA A 62 -9.02 -10.83 -6.98
C ALA A 62 -9.98 -10.87 -5.79
N ALA A 63 -9.46 -10.66 -4.57
CA ALA A 63 -10.25 -10.49 -3.37
C ALA A 63 -10.71 -9.03 -3.21
N ASP A 64 -11.81 -8.82 -2.48
CA ASP A 64 -12.32 -7.48 -2.12
C ASP A 64 -12.19 -7.24 -0.61
N PRO A 65 -10.97 -6.97 -0.10
CA PRO A 65 -10.71 -6.73 1.32
C PRO A 65 -11.38 -5.45 1.83
N ALA A 66 -11.50 -5.31 3.16
CA ALA A 66 -12.01 -4.07 3.77
C ALA A 66 -11.06 -2.88 3.55
N PHE A 67 -9.76 -3.15 3.58
CA PHE A 67 -8.70 -2.18 3.35
C PHE A 67 -7.66 -2.72 2.38
N TYR A 68 -7.03 -1.81 1.65
CA TYR A 68 -5.90 -2.05 0.77
C TYR A 68 -4.72 -1.25 1.32
N LEU A 69 -3.58 -1.90 1.52
CA LEU A 69 -2.33 -1.29 1.94
C LEU A 69 -1.36 -1.33 0.76
N LEU A 70 -0.86 -0.17 0.34
CA LEU A 70 0.20 -0.05 -0.66
C LEU A 70 1.49 0.34 0.05
N GLU A 71 2.52 -0.49 -0.08
CA GLU A 71 3.83 -0.27 0.52
C GLU A 71 4.90 -0.18 -0.57
N GLU A 72 5.84 0.74 -0.38
CA GLU A 72 7.02 0.92 -1.22
C GLU A 72 8.28 0.78 -0.35
N VAL A 73 9.17 -0.12 -0.73
CA VAL A 73 10.45 -0.41 -0.07
C VAL A 73 11.62 -0.48 -1.04
#